data_AF-A0AA37QYN6-F1
#
_entry.id   AF-A0AA37QYN6-F1
#
_cell.length_a   1.000
_cell.length_b   1.000
_cell.length_c   1.000
_cell.angle_alpha   90.00
_cell.angle_beta   90.00
_cell.angle_gamma   90.00
#
_symmetry.space_group_name_H-M   'P 1'
#
loop_
_entity.id
_entity.type
_entity.pdbx_description
1 polymer ?
#
loop_
_entity_poly.entity_id
_entity_poly.type
_entity_poly.pdbx_seq_one_letter_code
_entity_poly.pdbx_strand_id
1 'polypeptide(L)'
;MNFETLRRSVRLTAVAAGLASLATMAGLRAEAPPPAPAYVPTVSDLMIATIQPRHIRLWIAAHAGNWAFSAYELSNLKGAFNRVSRAQPLVDGNSFADMNAAVTQQPFDELAQAIKVKDIGRFEQSYADLTAACNSCHQALNRAVVVIKVPQGAAVADQDFTPGAE
;
A
#
# COMPACT_ATOMS: atom_id res chain seq x y z
N MET A 1 -38.15 -10.08 -68.93
CA MET A 1 -39.54 -9.60 -69.10
C MET A 1 -40.33 -10.14 -67.92
N ASN A 2 -40.59 -9.28 -66.92
CA ASN A 2 -41.56 -9.56 -65.86
C ASN A 2 -42.96 -9.68 -66.49
N PHE A 3 -43.86 -10.47 -65.91
CA PHE A 3 -45.24 -10.06 -65.60
C PHE A 3 -46.01 -11.20 -64.91
N GLU A 4 -46.38 -10.92 -63.67
CA GLU A 4 -47.67 -11.18 -63.01
C GLU A 4 -48.28 -12.59 -62.93
N THR A 5 -48.25 -13.10 -61.69
CA THR A 5 -49.40 -13.57 -60.89
C THR A 5 -50.67 -14.10 -61.58
N LEU A 6 -51.00 -15.36 -61.30
CA LEU A 6 -52.41 -15.77 -61.17
C LEU A 6 -52.63 -16.81 -60.06
N ARG A 7 -53.61 -16.46 -59.21
CA ARG A 7 -54.10 -17.13 -58.00
C ARG A 7 -54.49 -18.59 -58.24
N ARG A 8 -54.20 -19.46 -57.27
CA ARG A 8 -55.14 -20.52 -56.88
C ARG A 8 -54.83 -21.07 -55.50
N SER A 9 -55.73 -20.79 -54.58
CA SER A 9 -55.88 -21.39 -53.26
C SER A 9 -56.21 -22.87 -53.38
N VAL A 10 -55.36 -23.73 -52.82
CA VAL A 10 -55.67 -25.13 -52.50
C VAL A 10 -55.35 -25.35 -51.03
N ARG A 11 -56.40 -25.60 -50.24
CA ARG A 11 -56.28 -26.10 -48.87
C ARG A 11 -56.22 -27.63 -48.93
N LEU A 12 -55.11 -28.23 -48.54
CA LEU A 12 -55.07 -29.65 -48.15
C LEU A 12 -54.04 -29.80 -47.01
N THR A 13 -54.57 -29.89 -45.79
CA THR A 13 -54.62 -31.11 -44.95
C THR A 13 -53.34 -31.36 -44.17
N ALA A 14 -53.45 -31.11 -42.87
CA ALA A 14 -52.44 -31.34 -41.86
C ALA A 14 -52.01 -32.81 -41.80
N VAL A 15 -50.70 -33.02 -41.65
CA VAL A 15 -50.14 -34.20 -41.00
C VAL A 15 -49.23 -33.68 -39.90
N ALA A 16 -49.76 -33.65 -38.68
CA ALA A 16 -48.97 -33.39 -37.48
C ALA A 16 -48.22 -34.68 -37.12
N ALA A 17 -46.99 -34.81 -37.61
CA ALA A 17 -46.03 -35.79 -37.11
C ALA A 17 -45.11 -35.08 -36.12
N GLY A 18 -45.27 -35.41 -34.85
CA GLY A 18 -44.59 -34.76 -33.74
C GLY A 18 -43.08 -34.96 -33.74
N LEU A 19 -42.38 -34.00 -33.15
CA LEU A 19 -41.04 -34.10 -32.57
C LEU A 19 -40.86 -32.89 -31.62
N ALA A 20 -41.47 -32.96 -30.44
CA ALA A 20 -41.20 -32.02 -29.36
C ALA A 20 -40.25 -32.70 -28.35
N SER A 21 -38.96 -32.67 -28.64
CA SER A 21 -37.92 -32.91 -27.63
C SER A 21 -37.31 -31.56 -27.27
N LEU A 22 -38.02 -30.78 -26.45
CA LEU A 22 -37.41 -29.68 -25.71
C LEU A 22 -36.55 -30.31 -24.61
N ALA A 23 -35.30 -30.64 -24.94
CA ALA A 23 -34.30 -30.95 -23.94
C ALA A 23 -34.08 -29.68 -23.11
N THR A 24 -34.62 -29.69 -21.89
CA THR A 24 -34.29 -28.76 -20.83
C THR A 24 -32.78 -28.81 -20.60
N MET A 25 -32.06 -27.83 -21.12
CA MET A 25 -30.70 -27.50 -20.68
C MET A 25 -30.79 -26.95 -19.25
N ALA A 26 -31.10 -27.82 -18.29
CA ALA A 26 -30.90 -27.56 -16.87
C ALA A 26 -29.41 -27.34 -16.69
N GLY A 27 -29.03 -26.09 -16.44
CA GLY A 27 -27.65 -25.63 -16.50
C GLY A 27 -26.72 -26.42 -15.60
N LEU A 28 -25.63 -26.92 -16.19
CA LEU A 28 -24.37 -27.02 -15.48
C LEU A 28 -23.89 -25.58 -15.24
N ARG A 29 -24.40 -24.94 -14.18
CA ARG A 29 -23.73 -23.78 -13.62
C ARG A 29 -22.51 -24.33 -12.91
N ALA A 30 -21.33 -24.17 -13.50
CA ALA A 30 -20.09 -24.42 -12.79
C ALA A 30 -20.10 -23.54 -11.53
N GLU A 31 -20.06 -24.17 -10.36
CA GLU A 31 -19.91 -23.45 -9.10
C GLU A 31 -18.59 -22.67 -9.18
N ALA A 32 -18.66 -21.35 -9.08
CA ALA A 32 -17.45 -20.54 -9.09
C ALA A 32 -16.62 -20.94 -7.85
N PRO A 33 -15.29 -21.14 -7.98
CA PRO A 33 -14.47 -21.43 -6.83
C PRO A 33 -14.62 -20.31 -5.79
N PRO A 34 -14.55 -20.64 -4.49
CA PRO A 34 -14.65 -19.64 -3.45
C PRO A 34 -13.60 -18.53 -3.67
N PRO A 35 -13.93 -17.27 -3.36
CA PRO A 35 -12.97 -16.18 -3.50
C PRO A 35 -11.72 -16.49 -2.67
N ALA A 36 -10.56 -16.30 -3.27
CA ALA A 36 -9.31 -16.42 -2.54
C ALA A 36 -9.31 -15.43 -1.35
N PRO A 37 -8.72 -15.81 -0.20
CA PRO A 37 -8.61 -14.90 0.93
C PRO A 37 -7.87 -13.63 0.50
N ALA A 38 -8.32 -12.49 1.02
CA ALA A 38 -7.67 -11.22 0.76
C ALA A 38 -6.22 -11.27 1.27
N TYR A 39 -5.27 -10.87 0.41
CA TYR A 39 -3.87 -10.74 0.83
C TYR A 39 -3.74 -9.61 1.85
N VAL A 40 -3.19 -9.92 3.02
CA VAL A 40 -2.83 -8.93 4.03
C VAL A 40 -1.31 -8.85 4.06
N PRO A 41 -0.69 -7.74 3.64
CA PRO A 41 0.75 -7.57 3.69
C PRO A 41 1.29 -7.78 5.10
N THR A 42 2.42 -8.47 5.22
CA THR A 42 3.08 -8.68 6.51
C THR A 42 3.67 -7.37 7.04
N VAL A 43 4.02 -7.34 8.33
CA VAL A 43 4.77 -6.20 8.89
C VAL A 43 6.05 -5.95 8.09
N SER A 44 6.77 -7.01 7.71
CA SER A 44 8.00 -6.91 6.91
C SER A 44 7.75 -6.25 5.56
N ASP A 45 6.70 -6.66 4.85
CA ASP A 45 6.34 -6.05 3.55
C ASP A 45 6.07 -4.56 3.71
N LEU A 46 5.32 -4.19 4.76
CA LEU A 46 4.95 -2.80 5.01
C LEU A 46 6.15 -1.95 5.45
N MET A 47 7.08 -2.52 6.23
CA MET A 47 8.33 -1.84 6.62
C MET A 47 9.17 -1.49 5.40
N ILE A 48 9.40 -2.46 4.50
CA ILE A 48 10.20 -2.27 3.29
C ILE A 48 9.48 -1.35 2.30
N ALA A 49 8.18 -1.56 2.06
CA ALA A 49 7.45 -0.83 1.03
C ALA A 49 7.07 0.59 1.44
N THR A 50 6.94 0.89 2.75
CA THR A 50 6.34 2.16 3.20
C THR A 50 7.15 2.94 4.23
N ILE A 51 7.93 2.29 5.09
CA ILE A 51 8.66 2.96 6.18
C ILE A 51 10.06 3.32 5.73
N GLN A 52 10.84 2.33 5.29
CA GLN A 52 12.25 2.51 4.94
C GLN A 52 12.48 3.54 3.82
N PRO A 53 11.70 3.58 2.72
CA PRO A 53 11.87 4.58 1.68
C PRO A 53 11.61 6.00 2.19
N ARG A 54 10.65 6.18 3.10
CA ARG A 54 10.32 7.49 3.68
C ARG A 54 11.37 7.96 4.67
N HIS A 55 11.90 7.04 5.47
CA HIS A 55 13.04 7.30 6.34
C HIS A 55 14.25 7.82 5.55
N ILE A 56 14.56 7.20 4.40
CA ILE A 56 15.63 7.65 3.50
C ILE A 56 15.31 9.02 2.87
N ARG A 57 14.09 9.19 2.33
CA ARG A 57 13.66 10.45 1.69
C ARG A 57 13.70 11.64 2.66
N LEU A 58 13.32 11.42 3.92
CA LEU A 58 13.39 12.43 4.98
C LEU A 58 14.83 12.90 5.21
N TRP A 59 15.81 11.99 5.26
CA TRP A 59 17.23 12.32 5.40
C TRP A 59 17.72 13.17 4.21
N ILE A 60 17.47 12.71 2.99
CA ILE A 60 17.91 13.42 1.77
C ILE A 60 17.32 14.83 1.75
N ALA A 61 16.04 14.97 2.07
CA ALA A 61 15.34 16.26 2.03
C ALA A 61 15.91 17.29 3.01
N ALA A 62 16.17 16.88 4.25
CA ALA A 62 16.71 17.77 5.26
C ALA A 62 18.13 18.22 4.91
N HIS A 63 18.97 17.31 4.42
CA HIS A 63 20.32 17.62 3.96
C HIS A 63 20.35 18.49 2.68
N ALA A 64 19.31 18.41 1.84
CA ALA A 64 19.12 19.33 0.73
C ALA A 64 18.58 20.71 1.17
N GLY A 65 18.27 20.90 2.46
CA GLY A 65 17.64 22.11 2.98
C GLY A 65 16.17 22.26 2.59
N ASN A 66 15.54 21.21 2.07
CA ASN A 66 14.14 21.21 1.66
C ASN A 66 13.24 20.88 2.86
N TRP A 67 13.08 21.87 3.73
CA TRP A 67 12.34 21.75 4.98
C TRP A 67 10.84 21.49 4.77
N ALA A 68 10.25 22.04 3.70
CA ALA A 68 8.86 21.79 3.35
C ALA A 68 8.63 20.30 3.00
N PHE A 69 9.49 19.74 2.15
CA PHE A 69 9.43 18.33 1.82
C PHE A 69 9.82 17.43 3.01
N SER A 70 10.73 17.88 3.87
CA SER A 70 11.06 17.18 5.12
C SER A 70 9.83 17.07 6.04
N ALA A 71 9.07 18.15 6.23
CA ALA A 71 7.82 18.12 7.00
C ALA A 71 6.76 17.21 6.37
N TYR A 72 6.67 17.22 5.04
CA TYR A 72 5.80 16.32 4.28
C TYR A 72 6.19 14.84 4.50
N GLU A 73 7.46 14.47 4.36
CA GLU A 73 7.88 13.07 4.54
C GLU A 73 7.82 12.62 6.00
N LEU A 74 8.12 13.48 6.97
CA LEU A 74 7.93 13.15 8.39
C LEU A 74 6.46 12.80 8.69
N SER A 75 5.53 13.61 8.18
CA SER A 75 4.08 13.37 8.33
C SER A 75 3.66 12.07 7.65
N ASN A 76 4.19 11.79 6.46
CA ASN A 76 3.90 10.55 5.75
C ASN A 76 4.52 9.31 6.39
N LEU A 77 5.70 9.42 7.00
CA LEU A 77 6.35 8.36 7.76
C LEU A 77 5.51 8.00 8.99
N LYS A 78 5.08 9.00 9.78
CA LYS A 78 4.12 8.81 10.89
C LYS A 78 2.81 8.17 10.41
N GLY A 79 2.26 8.67 9.29
CA GLY A 79 1.06 8.11 8.68
C GLY A 79 1.22 6.68 8.19
N ALA A 80 2.41 6.29 7.74
CA ALA A 80 2.73 4.93 7.32
C ALA A 80 2.75 3.98 8.52
N PHE A 81 3.40 4.33 9.64
CA PHE A 81 3.33 3.53 10.87
C PHE A 81 1.89 3.34 11.38
N ASN A 82 1.06 4.39 11.29
CA ASN A 82 -0.36 4.28 11.63
C ASN A 82 -1.11 3.30 10.71
N ARG A 83 -0.76 3.24 9.42
CA ARG A 83 -1.32 2.24 8.49
C ARG A 83 -0.84 0.83 8.83
N VAL A 84 0.45 0.65 9.17
CA VAL A 84 0.98 -0.64 9.64
C VAL A 84 0.21 -1.12 10.87
N SER A 85 0.00 -0.25 11.85
CA SER A 85 -0.75 -0.55 13.07
C SER A 85 -2.20 -0.99 12.81
N ARG A 86 -2.84 -0.49 11.74
CA ARG A 86 -4.20 -0.91 11.36
C ARG A 86 -4.21 -2.22 10.57
N ALA A 87 -3.23 -2.43 9.70
CA ALA A 87 -3.12 -3.64 8.90
C ALA A 87 -2.65 -4.84 9.73
N GLN A 88 -1.79 -4.60 10.72
CA GLN A 88 -1.15 -5.58 11.58
C GLN A 88 -1.28 -5.11 13.05
N PRO A 89 -2.48 -5.22 13.65
CA PRO A 89 -2.73 -4.67 14.99
C PRO A 89 -1.98 -5.42 16.09
N LEU A 90 -1.68 -6.70 15.89
CA LEU A 90 -0.95 -7.54 16.83
C LEU A 90 0.30 -8.11 16.19
N VAL A 91 1.42 -8.05 16.92
CA VAL A 91 2.67 -8.73 16.58
C VAL A 91 3.15 -9.49 17.81
N ASP A 92 3.31 -10.80 17.67
CA ASP A 92 3.67 -11.71 18.77
C ASP A 92 2.77 -11.53 20.01
N GLY A 93 1.47 -11.26 19.79
CA GLY A 93 0.47 -11.04 20.84
C GLY A 93 0.44 -9.62 21.43
N ASN A 94 1.34 -8.74 21.01
CA ASN A 94 1.45 -7.36 21.51
C ASN A 94 0.82 -6.35 20.54
N SER A 95 0.25 -5.28 21.08
CA SER A 95 -0.29 -4.16 20.30
C SER A 95 0.83 -3.47 19.51
N PHE A 96 0.77 -3.54 18.18
CA PHE A 96 1.75 -2.88 17.32
C PHE A 96 1.69 -1.36 17.47
N ALA A 97 0.48 -0.80 17.65
CA ALA A 97 0.28 0.63 17.84
C ALA A 97 1.01 1.13 19.10
N ASP A 98 0.88 0.41 20.22
CA ASP A 98 1.48 0.81 21.49
C ASP A 98 3.00 0.67 21.46
N MET A 99 3.52 -0.44 20.92
CA MET A 99 4.96 -0.62 20.73
C MET A 99 5.55 0.47 19.82
N ASN A 100 4.87 0.79 18.72
CA ASN A 100 5.29 1.84 17.81
C ASN A 100 5.29 3.21 18.48
N ALA A 101 4.23 3.56 19.22
CA ALA A 101 4.16 4.83 19.93
C ALA A 101 5.27 4.94 20.98
N ALA A 102 5.52 3.87 21.74
CA ALA A 102 6.54 3.82 22.78
C ALA A 102 7.95 4.13 22.26
N VAL A 103 8.28 3.70 21.03
CA VAL A 103 9.62 3.91 20.46
C VAL A 103 9.73 5.14 19.56
N THR A 104 8.67 5.54 18.86
CA THR A 104 8.75 6.60 17.82
C THR A 104 8.24 7.97 18.23
N GLN A 105 7.44 8.09 19.30
CA GLN A 105 6.76 9.34 19.61
C GLN A 105 7.72 10.51 19.87
N GLN A 106 8.67 10.34 20.81
CA GLN A 106 9.62 11.40 21.13
C GLN A 106 10.51 11.78 19.91
N PRO A 107 11.17 10.84 19.21
CA PRO A 107 11.97 11.21 18.04
C PRO A 107 11.17 11.91 16.94
N PHE A 108 9.90 11.55 16.74
CA PHE A 108 9.04 12.26 15.78
C PHE A 108 8.73 13.70 16.21
N ASP A 109 8.46 13.92 17.49
CA ASP A 109 8.18 15.26 18.01
C ASP A 109 9.45 16.13 17.91
N GLU A 110 10.62 15.59 18.21
CA GLU A 110 11.91 16.28 18.11
C GLU A 110 12.30 16.59 16.66
N LEU A 111 12.12 15.64 15.74
CA LEU A 111 12.27 15.85 14.29
C LEU A 111 11.33 16.95 13.80
N ALA A 112 10.07 16.95 14.24
CA ALA A 112 9.11 17.97 13.85
C ALA A 112 9.56 19.37 14.30
N GLN A 113 10.11 19.49 15.52
CA GLN A 113 10.65 20.77 15.98
C GLN A 113 11.90 21.18 15.21
N ALA A 114 12.84 20.27 14.98
CA ALA A 114 14.07 20.54 14.23
C ALA A 114 13.75 21.03 12.80
N ILE A 115 12.81 20.36 12.12
CA ILE A 115 12.33 20.76 10.78
C ILE A 115 11.66 22.14 10.85
N LYS A 116 10.80 22.38 11.84
CA LYS A 116 10.10 23.67 12.01
C LYS A 116 11.06 24.84 12.17
N VAL A 117 12.13 24.67 12.93
CA VAL A 117 13.15 25.72 13.15
C VAL A 117 14.30 25.66 12.15
N LYS A 118 14.24 24.76 11.15
CA LYS A 118 15.25 24.58 10.11
C LYS A 118 16.66 24.31 10.66
N ASP A 119 16.75 23.53 11.74
CA ASP A 119 18.00 23.22 12.45
C ASP A 119 18.51 21.82 12.07
N ILE A 120 19.53 21.78 11.21
CA ILE A 120 20.10 20.53 10.71
C ILE A 120 20.81 19.72 11.79
N GLY A 121 21.47 20.36 12.77
CA GLY A 121 22.16 19.65 13.85
C GLY A 121 21.18 18.93 14.77
N ARG A 122 20.08 19.61 15.15
CA ARG A 122 18.99 18.98 15.90
C ARG A 122 18.27 17.90 15.08
N PHE A 123 18.12 18.11 13.78
CA PHE A 123 17.53 17.12 12.89
C PHE A 123 18.38 15.83 12.85
N GLU A 124 19.68 15.93 12.63
CA GLU A 124 20.59 14.79 12.55
C GLU A 124 20.59 13.97 13.85
N GLN A 125 20.62 14.64 15.00
CA GLN A 125 20.51 13.97 16.31
C GLN A 125 19.17 13.23 16.44
N SER A 126 18.05 13.91 16.21
CA SER A 126 16.71 13.32 16.35
C SER A 126 16.46 12.19 15.33
N TYR A 127 17.07 12.27 14.14
CA TYR A 127 17.03 11.23 13.12
C TYR A 127 17.83 9.99 13.55
N ALA A 128 19.00 10.20 14.16
CA ALA A 128 19.79 9.12 14.74
C ALA A 128 19.02 8.44 15.90
N ASP A 129 18.31 9.22 16.72
CA ASP A 129 17.48 8.70 17.80
C ASP A 129 16.28 7.90 17.25
N LEU A 130 15.62 8.36 16.19
CA LEU A 130 14.60 7.57 15.48
C LEU A 130 15.18 6.26 14.90
N THR A 131 16.38 6.33 14.31
CA THR A 131 17.08 5.15 13.78
C THR A 131 17.39 4.14 14.89
N ALA A 132 17.84 4.61 16.06
CA ALA A 132 18.07 3.77 17.23
C ALA A 132 16.77 3.15 17.75
N ALA A 133 15.69 3.93 17.79
CA ALA A 133 14.35 3.46 18.15
C ALA A 133 13.84 2.34 17.21
N CYS A 134 14.00 2.50 15.89
CA CYS A 134 13.71 1.44 14.91
C CYS A 134 14.45 0.13 15.27
N ASN A 135 15.74 0.23 15.56
CA ASN A 135 16.56 -0.93 15.93
C ASN A 135 16.14 -1.54 17.27
N SER A 136 15.72 -0.74 18.25
CA SER A 136 15.22 -1.26 19.53
C SER A 136 13.94 -2.09 19.37
N CYS A 137 13.01 -1.65 18.50
CA CYS A 137 11.80 -2.40 18.17
C CYS A 137 12.14 -3.72 17.45
N HIS A 138 13.08 -3.68 16.50
CA HIS A 138 13.55 -4.89 15.82
C HIS A 138 14.20 -5.87 16.80
N GLN A 139 14.97 -5.41 17.77
CA GLN A 139 15.55 -6.27 18.80
C GLN A 139 14.47 -6.89 19.71
N ALA A 140 13.52 -6.09 20.20
CA ALA A 140 12.43 -6.53 21.06
C ALA A 140 11.56 -7.63 20.41
N LEU A 141 11.40 -7.57 19.09
CA LEU A 141 10.65 -8.56 18.31
C LEU A 141 11.51 -9.74 17.81
N ASN A 142 12.72 -9.93 18.33
CA ASN A 142 13.66 -10.97 17.89
C ASN A 142 13.95 -10.89 16.38
N ARG A 143 14.16 -9.69 15.87
CA ARG A 143 14.51 -9.36 14.47
C ARG A 143 15.80 -8.53 14.39
N ALA A 144 16.72 -8.70 15.34
CA ALA A 144 17.97 -7.93 15.43
C ALA A 144 18.88 -8.03 14.18
N VAL A 145 18.67 -9.01 13.31
CA VAL A 145 19.34 -9.12 12.00
C VAL A 145 18.96 -7.98 11.03
N VAL A 146 17.83 -7.30 11.26
CA VAL A 146 17.38 -6.14 10.49
C VAL A 146 17.92 -4.87 11.11
N VAL A 147 19.10 -4.43 10.66
CA VAL A 147 19.79 -3.25 11.20
C VAL A 147 19.55 -2.03 10.31
N ILE A 148 18.88 -1.02 10.85
CA ILE A 148 18.70 0.29 10.23
C ILE A 148 19.90 1.19 10.56
N LYS A 149 20.36 1.94 9.57
CA LYS A 149 21.50 2.86 9.69
C LYS A 149 21.11 4.25 9.20
N VAL A 150 21.74 5.27 9.78
CA VAL A 150 21.77 6.60 9.17
C VAL A 150 22.47 6.48 7.81
N PRO A 151 21.87 6.96 6.71
CA PRO A 151 22.49 6.82 5.40
C PRO A 151 23.79 7.62 5.27
N GLN A 152 24.89 6.95 4.90
CA GLN A 152 26.19 7.60 4.63
C GLN A 152 26.27 8.21 3.21
N GLY A 153 25.36 7.80 2.34
CA GLY A 153 25.12 8.33 1.00
C GLY A 153 23.75 7.83 0.55
N ALA A 154 22.76 8.72 0.56
CA ALA A 154 21.40 8.41 0.14
C ALA A 154 21.05 9.18 -1.13
N ALA A 155 20.50 8.46 -2.11
CA ALA A 155 19.94 9.04 -3.31
C ALA A 155 18.71 8.23 -3.72
N VAL A 156 17.70 8.93 -4.26
CA VAL A 156 16.56 8.33 -4.96
C VAL A 156 16.64 8.88 -6.38
N ALA A 157 16.94 8.00 -7.34
CA ALA A 157 17.44 8.40 -8.66
C ALA A 157 16.41 9.17 -9.52
N ASP A 158 15.12 8.96 -9.26
CA ASP A 158 13.99 9.54 -10.00
C ASP A 158 13.34 10.72 -9.27
N GLN A 159 13.99 11.30 -8.26
CA GLN A 159 13.43 12.40 -7.48
C GLN A 159 14.44 13.51 -7.18
N ASP A 160 14.01 14.75 -7.41
CA ASP A 160 14.72 15.96 -6.97
C ASP A 160 14.28 16.33 -5.55
N PHE A 161 15.27 16.61 -4.68
CA PHE A 161 15.07 17.02 -3.30
C PHE A 161 15.46 18.46 -3.04
N THR A 162 15.94 19.19 -4.05
CA THR A 162 16.22 20.61 -3.91
C THR A 162 14.97 21.38 -3.46
N PRO A 163 15.11 22.44 -2.65
CA PRO A 163 13.98 23.27 -2.29
C PRO A 163 13.32 23.84 -3.55
N GLY A 164 12.00 23.71 -3.65
CA GLY A 164 11.24 24.44 -4.66
C GLY A 164 11.28 25.94 -4.38
N ALA A 165 10.90 26.76 -5.36
CA ALA A 165 10.67 28.18 -5.10
C ALA A 165 9.51 28.31 -4.08
N GLU A 166 9.81 28.84 -2.90
CA GLU A 166 8.82 29.21 -1.86
C GLU A 166 8.06 30.49 -2.24
#